data_AF-A0A821D5U0-F1
#
_entry.id   AF-A0A821D5U0-F1
#
_cell.length_a   1.000
_cell.length_b   1.000
_cell.length_c   1.000
_cell.angle_alpha   90.00
_cell.angle_beta   90.00
_cell.angle_gamma   90.00
#
_symmetry.space_group_name_H-M   'P 1'
#
loop_
_entity.id
_entity.type
_entity.pdbx_description
1 polymer ?
#
loop_
_entity_poly.entity_id
_entity_poly.type
_entity_poly.pdbx_seq_one_letter_code
_entity_poly.pdbx_strand_id
1 'polypeptide(L)'
;ALFISKVFDEKSQEKIKHIVEEIRLTFIETLPNIQWMDLETRQQAQIKAQMIIDRLGYPKWLEDERNIDRFYQDLNLSSTNNPMINIILVRRFQKEQNLKKLGQRPDIEEWTMTPIDVNAYYAPWKNMIVFPAGILQTPFFDANIPISLNFGSIASIIGRNGRYFDGYGNLNNWWQKGSARSFDERAQCFIDQYTQYRIGNKHINGLLTLDENIADNGGLRIAYAAYKRYLKRHHLLSITYLKHHQQQLLPGVNLTDEQLFFIGFAQTWCTKTTPEMANAALVTDTHAHPKYRVIGSLSNMPEFSKAFKCPKGSPMNPEKRCQIWLDVKR
;
A
#
# COMPACT_ATOMS: atom_id res chain seq x y z
N ALA A 1 -17.91 -9.45 12.01
CA ALA A 1 -18.30 -10.87 12.14
C ALA A 1 -18.99 -11.38 10.86
N LEU A 2 -20.24 -10.97 10.57
CA LEU A 2 -21.04 -11.53 9.47
C LEU A 2 -20.39 -11.51 8.08
N PHE A 3 -19.68 -10.43 7.73
CA PHE A 3 -18.96 -10.35 6.45
C PHE A 3 -17.82 -11.36 6.39
N ILE A 4 -16.97 -11.35 7.42
CA ILE A 4 -15.79 -12.22 7.55
C ILE A 4 -16.15 -13.69 7.43
N SER A 5 -17.19 -14.13 8.14
CA SER A 5 -17.64 -15.54 8.12
C SER A 5 -18.07 -16.04 6.73
N LYS A 6 -18.33 -15.14 5.78
CA LYS A 6 -18.74 -15.49 4.41
C LYS A 6 -17.63 -15.39 3.38
N VAL A 7 -16.62 -14.54 3.60
CA VAL A 7 -15.73 -14.09 2.52
C VAL A 7 -14.25 -14.29 2.79
N PHE A 8 -13.84 -14.50 4.05
CA PHE A 8 -12.43 -14.51 4.41
C PHE A 8 -12.01 -15.87 4.95
N ASP A 9 -11.25 -16.62 4.15
CA ASP A 9 -10.76 -17.95 4.46
C ASP A 9 -9.30 -17.94 4.99
N GLU A 10 -8.94 -19.00 5.71
CA GLU A 10 -7.62 -19.15 6.35
C GLU A 10 -6.47 -19.21 5.34
N LYS A 11 -6.69 -19.83 4.17
CA LYS A 11 -5.66 -19.94 3.10
C LYS A 11 -5.34 -18.57 2.52
N SER A 12 -6.37 -17.73 2.28
CA SER A 12 -6.21 -16.34 1.88
C SER A 12 -5.39 -15.56 2.91
N GLN A 13 -5.68 -15.75 4.21
CA GLN A 13 -4.97 -15.11 5.32
C GLN A 13 -3.48 -15.52 5.40
N GLU A 14 -3.18 -16.81 5.23
CA GLU A 14 -1.80 -17.30 5.25
C GLU A 14 -0.99 -16.75 4.06
N LYS A 15 -1.57 -16.78 2.85
CA LYS A 15 -0.89 -16.34 1.64
C LYS A 15 -0.65 -14.82 1.63
N ILE A 16 -1.60 -14.00 2.07
CA ILE A 16 -1.37 -12.55 2.21
C ILE A 16 -0.29 -12.26 3.25
N LYS A 17 -0.29 -12.96 4.38
CA LYS A 17 0.73 -12.82 5.42
C LYS A 17 2.13 -13.11 4.87
N HIS A 18 2.27 -14.16 4.07
CA HIS A 18 3.53 -14.48 3.42
C HIS A 18 3.99 -13.40 2.44
N ILE A 19 3.09 -12.83 1.64
CA ILE A 19 3.44 -11.73 0.71
C ILE A 19 3.89 -10.49 1.46
N VAL A 20 3.15 -10.09 2.50
CA VAL A 20 3.49 -8.93 3.34
C VAL A 20 4.86 -9.13 4.00
N GLU A 21 5.14 -10.33 4.51
CA GLU A 21 6.43 -10.65 5.12
C GLU A 21 7.58 -10.62 4.10
N GLU A 22 7.41 -11.18 2.91
CA GLU A 22 8.43 -11.10 1.85
C GLU A 22 8.74 -9.65 1.44
N ILE A 23 7.72 -8.79 1.39
CA ILE A 23 7.88 -7.36 1.09
C ILE A 23 8.63 -6.65 2.24
N ARG A 24 8.26 -6.92 3.49
CA ARG A 24 8.95 -6.38 4.69
C ARG A 24 10.42 -6.79 4.70
N LEU A 25 10.71 -8.07 4.54
CA LEU A 25 12.08 -8.60 4.52
C LEU A 25 12.90 -7.99 3.38
N THR A 26 12.30 -7.87 2.20
CA THR A 26 12.97 -7.23 1.05
C THR A 26 13.30 -5.77 1.32
N PHE A 27 12.40 -5.02 1.97
CA PHE A 27 12.69 -3.64 2.37
C PHE A 27 13.84 -3.57 3.38
N ILE A 28 13.81 -4.40 4.43
CA ILE A 28 14.87 -4.39 5.47
C ILE A 28 16.25 -4.72 4.90
N GLU A 29 16.33 -5.71 4.00
CA GLU A 29 17.60 -6.16 3.41
C GLU A 29 18.20 -5.19 2.39
N THR A 30 17.37 -4.29 1.86
CA THR A 30 17.80 -3.33 0.85
C THR A 30 18.24 -2.01 1.45
N LEU A 31 17.77 -1.66 2.65
CA LEU A 31 18.18 -0.47 3.39
C LEU A 31 19.70 -0.31 3.50
N PRO A 32 20.52 -1.34 3.83
CA PRO A 32 21.98 -1.22 3.87
C PRO A 32 22.63 -0.76 2.56
N ASN A 33 21.97 -1.01 1.41
CA ASN A 33 22.51 -0.68 0.10
C ASN A 33 22.18 0.74 -0.36
N ILE A 34 21.32 1.47 0.36
CA ILE A 34 20.91 2.83 0.02
C ILE A 34 22.07 3.80 0.27
N GLN A 35 22.68 4.33 -0.79
CA GLN A 35 23.92 5.11 -0.69
C GLN A 35 23.71 6.55 -0.25
N TRP A 36 22.52 7.10 -0.49
CA TRP A 36 22.20 8.49 -0.17
C TRP A 36 21.83 8.72 1.31
N MET A 37 21.65 7.64 2.07
CA MET A 37 21.43 7.69 3.52
C MET A 37 22.74 7.40 4.25
N ASP A 38 22.97 8.02 5.40
CA ASP A 38 24.05 7.66 6.31
C ASP A 38 23.77 6.34 7.06
N LEU A 39 24.78 5.79 7.71
CA LEU A 39 24.69 4.50 8.40
C LEU A 39 23.66 4.51 9.54
N GLU A 40 23.63 5.57 10.34
CA GLU A 40 22.76 5.66 11.51
C GLU A 40 21.28 5.76 11.09
N THR A 41 20.99 6.63 10.11
CA THR A 41 19.63 6.75 9.56
C THR A 41 19.18 5.45 8.90
N ARG A 42 20.07 4.71 8.22
CA ARG A 42 19.76 3.37 7.68
C ARG A 42 19.42 2.36 8.79
N GLN A 43 20.18 2.34 9.89
CA GLN A 43 19.90 1.46 11.03
C GLN A 43 18.56 1.78 11.68
N GLN A 44 18.24 3.07 11.87
CA GLN A 44 16.93 3.48 12.39
C GLN A 44 15.80 3.10 11.45
N ALA A 45 15.98 3.24 10.14
CA ALA A 45 15.00 2.78 9.15
C ALA A 45 14.79 1.25 9.21
N GLN A 46 15.84 0.46 9.45
CA GLN A 46 15.74 -0.99 9.62
C GLN A 46 14.98 -1.36 10.88
N ILE A 47 15.30 -0.73 12.02
CA ILE A 47 14.60 -0.92 13.29
C ILE A 47 13.11 -0.60 13.11
N LYS A 48 12.81 0.56 12.51
CA LYS A 48 11.43 0.97 12.23
C LYS A 48 10.70 -0.06 11.38
N ALA A 49 11.31 -0.54 10.31
CA ALA A 49 10.71 -1.53 9.41
C ALA A 49 10.47 -2.89 10.08
N GLN A 50 11.39 -3.33 10.94
CA GLN A 50 11.25 -4.55 11.75
C GLN A 50 10.13 -4.44 12.77
N MET A 51 9.92 -3.24 13.31
CA MET A 51 8.87 -2.96 14.30
C MET A 51 7.47 -2.73 13.69
N ILE A 52 7.33 -2.75 12.36
CA ILE A 52 6.02 -2.57 11.73
C ILE A 52 5.09 -3.69 12.16
N ILE A 53 3.97 -3.31 12.76
CA ILE A 53 2.89 -4.23 13.14
C ILE A 53 2.00 -4.46 11.91
N ASP A 54 1.78 -5.70 11.50
CA ASP A 54 0.80 -6.04 10.45
C ASP A 54 -0.53 -6.54 11.05
N ARG A 55 -1.64 -6.09 10.47
CA ARG A 55 -3.00 -6.52 10.80
C ARG A 55 -3.75 -6.85 9.51
N LEU A 56 -4.18 -8.10 9.37
CA LEU A 56 -4.71 -8.65 8.13
C LEU A 56 -6.10 -9.24 8.36
N GLY A 57 -7.05 -8.92 7.49
CA GLY A 57 -8.44 -9.39 7.57
C GLY A 57 -9.29 -8.60 8.56
N TYR A 58 -9.23 -8.96 9.84
CA TYR A 58 -10.11 -8.44 10.87
C TYR A 58 -9.49 -8.48 12.28
N PRO A 59 -9.95 -7.65 13.23
CA PRO A 59 -9.50 -7.72 14.61
C PRO A 59 -10.09 -8.94 15.33
N LYS A 60 -9.24 -9.63 16.11
CA LYS A 60 -9.57 -10.93 16.75
C LYS A 60 -10.78 -10.90 17.68
N TRP A 61 -11.10 -9.76 18.28
CA TRP A 61 -12.26 -9.67 19.19
C TRP A 61 -13.60 -9.92 18.47
N LEU A 62 -13.63 -9.85 17.13
CA LEU A 62 -14.81 -10.19 16.32
C LEU A 62 -15.06 -11.70 16.18
N GLU A 63 -14.16 -12.56 16.68
CA GLU A 63 -14.33 -14.01 16.70
C GLU A 63 -15.26 -14.48 17.82
N ASP A 64 -15.39 -13.69 18.90
CA ASP A 64 -16.22 -14.01 20.07
C ASP A 64 -17.40 -13.05 20.15
N GLU A 65 -18.61 -13.59 19.96
CA GLU A 65 -19.88 -12.84 20.03
C GLU A 65 -20.03 -12.06 21.34
N ARG A 66 -19.51 -12.59 22.46
CA ARG A 66 -19.60 -11.92 23.77
C ARG A 66 -18.81 -10.61 23.80
N ASN A 67 -17.71 -10.52 23.06
CA ASN A 67 -16.95 -9.27 22.94
C ASN A 67 -17.71 -8.25 22.09
N ILE A 68 -18.44 -8.72 21.08
CA ILE A 68 -19.30 -7.88 20.24
C ILE A 68 -20.46 -7.32 21.06
N ASP A 69 -21.19 -8.17 21.78
CA ASP A 69 -22.28 -7.75 22.64
C ASP A 69 -21.81 -6.77 23.72
N ARG A 70 -20.66 -7.05 24.37
CA ARG A 70 -20.08 -6.14 25.36
C ARG A 70 -19.73 -4.78 24.76
N PHE A 71 -19.20 -4.73 23.55
CA PHE A 71 -18.87 -3.46 22.90
C PHE A 71 -20.13 -2.62 22.66
N TYR A 72 -21.22 -3.25 22.21
CA TYR A 72 -22.48 -2.58 21.88
C TYR A 72 -23.50 -2.52 23.03
N GLN A 73 -23.16 -2.97 24.24
CA GLN A 73 -24.10 -3.07 25.38
C GLN A 73 -24.79 -1.74 25.74
N ASP A 74 -24.11 -0.61 25.52
CA ASP A 74 -24.63 0.73 25.82
C ASP A 74 -25.42 1.34 24.64
N LEU A 75 -25.51 0.65 23.50
CA LEU A 75 -26.20 1.11 22.30
C LEU A 75 -27.61 0.51 22.22
N ASN A 76 -28.59 1.25 22.76
CA ASN A 76 -30.00 0.89 22.63
C ASN A 76 -30.63 1.62 21.45
N LEU A 77 -30.89 0.90 20.36
CA LEU A 77 -31.59 1.47 19.19
C LEU A 77 -33.10 1.57 19.45
N SER A 78 -33.72 2.64 18.95
CA SER A 78 -35.16 2.83 19.00
C SER A 78 -35.86 1.93 17.99
N SER A 79 -36.98 1.32 18.43
CA SER A 79 -37.90 0.54 17.59
C SER A 79 -38.89 1.42 16.81
N THR A 80 -38.84 2.75 16.97
CA THR A 80 -39.68 3.69 16.21
C THR A 80 -39.33 3.68 14.72
N ASN A 81 -40.31 3.87 13.84
CA ASN A 81 -40.13 4.03 12.38
C ASN A 81 -39.39 5.33 11.96
N ASN A 82 -38.68 6.01 12.86
CA ASN A 82 -37.91 7.20 12.56
C ASN A 82 -36.39 6.90 12.55
N PRO A 83 -35.76 6.75 11.37
CA PRO A 83 -34.34 6.43 11.27
C PRO A 83 -33.42 7.53 11.84
N MET A 84 -33.89 8.79 11.91
CA MET A 84 -33.09 9.90 12.44
C MET A 84 -32.73 9.70 13.92
N ILE A 85 -33.64 9.09 14.70
CA ILE A 85 -33.40 8.82 16.12
C ILE A 85 -32.23 7.85 16.27
N ASN A 86 -32.21 6.77 15.48
CA ASN A 86 -31.13 5.78 15.53
C ASN A 86 -29.79 6.35 15.07
N ILE A 87 -29.77 7.26 14.09
CA ILE A 87 -28.55 7.96 13.67
C ILE A 87 -27.98 8.80 14.84
N ILE A 88 -28.82 9.53 15.57
CA ILE A 88 -28.39 10.33 16.72
C ILE A 88 -27.86 9.45 17.84
N LEU A 89 -28.55 8.34 18.14
CA LEU A 89 -28.13 7.38 19.17
C LEU A 89 -26.76 6.75 18.85
N VAL A 90 -26.54 6.35 17.60
CA VAL A 90 -25.24 5.81 17.14
C VAL A 90 -24.14 6.87 17.25
N ARG A 91 -24.40 8.11 16.84
CA ARG A 91 -23.40 9.21 16.96
C ARG A 91 -23.05 9.51 18.41
N ARG A 92 -24.05 9.51 19.30
CA ARG A 92 -23.85 9.68 20.74
C ARG A 92 -22.98 8.56 21.31
N PHE A 93 -23.33 7.31 21.03
CA PHE A 93 -22.55 6.15 21.44
C PHE A 93 -21.09 6.25 20.97
N GLN A 94 -20.85 6.55 19.68
CA GLN A 94 -19.49 6.73 19.15
C GLN A 94 -18.71 7.84 19.88
N LYS A 95 -19.38 8.96 20.20
CA LYS A 95 -18.76 10.07 20.94
C LYS A 95 -18.39 9.65 22.36
N GLU A 96 -19.30 8.97 23.07
CA GLU A 96 -19.07 8.47 24.42
C GLU A 96 -17.92 7.45 24.45
N GLN A 97 -17.87 6.50 23.51
CA GLN A 97 -16.75 5.55 23.39
C GLN A 97 -15.41 6.27 23.18
N ASN A 98 -15.37 7.31 22.34
CA ASN A 98 -14.15 8.09 22.13
C ASN A 98 -13.76 8.91 23.37
N LEU A 99 -14.74 9.46 24.12
CA LEU A 99 -14.48 10.19 25.35
C LEU A 99 -13.96 9.28 26.47
N LYS A 100 -14.45 8.04 26.55
CA LYS A 100 -13.97 7.03 27.53
C LYS A 100 -12.47 6.77 27.39
N LYS A 101 -11.87 6.96 26.20
CA LYS A 101 -10.43 6.77 25.95
C LYS A 101 -9.55 7.86 26.55
N LEU A 102 -10.11 9.02 26.92
CA LEU A 102 -9.33 10.11 27.49
C LEU A 102 -8.72 9.69 28.84
N GLY A 103 -7.42 9.92 29.02
CA GLY A 103 -6.68 9.49 30.22
C GLY A 103 -6.30 8.01 30.23
N GLN A 104 -6.66 7.23 29.20
CA GLN A 104 -6.23 5.85 29.03
C GLN A 104 -5.02 5.75 28.11
N ARG A 105 -4.29 4.63 28.19
CA ARG A 105 -3.23 4.33 27.21
C ARG A 105 -3.87 3.99 25.85
N PRO A 106 -3.25 4.38 24.72
CA PRO A 106 -3.74 4.00 23.41
C PRO A 106 -3.84 2.48 23.24
N ASP A 107 -4.97 2.00 22.73
CA ASP A 107 -5.12 0.60 22.35
C ASP A 107 -4.39 0.35 21.03
N ILE A 108 -3.32 -0.46 21.08
CA ILE A 108 -2.52 -0.80 19.90
C ILE A 108 -3.27 -1.73 18.93
N GLU A 109 -4.29 -2.45 19.40
CA GLU A 109 -5.10 -3.37 18.58
C GLU A 109 -6.29 -2.67 17.91
N GLU A 110 -6.58 -1.42 18.25
CA GLU A 110 -7.69 -0.68 17.66
C GLU A 110 -7.42 -0.32 16.19
N TRP A 111 -8.41 -0.59 15.33
CA TRP A 111 -8.37 -0.25 13.91
C TRP A 111 -9.16 1.04 13.63
N THR A 112 -8.72 1.82 12.63
CA THR A 112 -9.46 2.99 12.13
C THR A 112 -10.36 2.67 10.94
N MET A 113 -10.25 1.47 10.38
CA MET A 113 -11.13 0.93 9.34
C MET A 113 -11.82 -0.31 9.87
N THR A 114 -13.03 -0.54 9.36
CA THR A 114 -13.78 -1.76 9.59
C THR A 114 -13.31 -2.87 8.64
N PRO A 115 -13.54 -4.15 8.96
CA PRO A 115 -13.11 -5.24 8.09
C PRO A 115 -13.80 -5.29 6.72
N ILE A 116 -14.88 -4.53 6.52
CA ILE A 116 -15.62 -4.47 5.24
C ILE A 116 -15.06 -3.42 4.27
N ASP A 117 -14.19 -2.53 4.75
CA ASP A 117 -13.66 -1.44 3.94
C ASP A 117 -12.76 -1.99 2.82
N VAL A 118 -12.98 -1.53 1.59
CA VAL A 118 -12.11 -1.83 0.43
C VAL A 118 -11.01 -0.78 0.35
N ASN A 119 -10.15 -0.78 1.36
CA ASN A 119 -9.03 0.14 1.48
C ASN A 119 -7.98 -0.48 2.41
N ALA A 120 -6.85 0.19 2.59
CA ALA A 120 -5.83 -0.18 3.56
C ALA A 120 -5.08 1.07 3.99
N TYR A 121 -4.44 1.02 5.16
CA TYR A 121 -3.79 2.19 5.71
C TYR A 121 -2.53 1.85 6.50
N TYR A 122 -1.68 2.86 6.65
CA TYR A 122 -0.58 2.88 7.60
C TYR A 122 -0.90 3.92 8.67
N ALA A 123 -0.91 3.51 9.93
CA ALA A 123 -1.03 4.40 11.07
C ALA A 123 0.38 4.68 11.62
N PRO A 124 1.00 5.83 11.28
CA PRO A 124 2.36 6.11 11.70
C PRO A 124 2.51 6.16 13.23
N TRP A 125 1.49 6.61 13.96
CA TRP A 125 1.49 6.67 15.43
C TRP A 125 1.39 5.28 16.11
N LYS A 126 1.09 4.22 15.36
CA LYS A 126 1.13 2.82 15.84
C LYS A 126 2.23 2.01 15.14
N ASN A 127 2.97 2.63 14.21
CA ASN A 127 3.81 1.95 13.24
C ASN A 127 3.13 0.69 12.66
N MET A 128 1.85 0.81 12.26
CA MET A 128 0.99 -0.32 11.94
C MET A 128 0.44 -0.23 10.52
N ILE A 129 0.55 -1.33 9.76
CA ILE A 129 -0.13 -1.51 8.46
C ILE A 129 -1.36 -2.40 8.65
N VAL A 130 -2.48 -2.01 8.04
CA VAL A 130 -3.74 -2.73 8.17
C VAL A 130 -4.37 -2.98 6.81
N PHE A 131 -4.74 -4.24 6.57
CA PHE A 131 -5.44 -4.73 5.39
C PHE A 131 -6.76 -5.37 5.81
N PRO A 132 -7.87 -4.62 5.85
CA PRO A 132 -9.21 -5.16 5.99
C PRO A 132 -9.51 -6.31 5.02
N ALA A 133 -10.34 -7.25 5.44
CA ALA A 133 -10.78 -8.35 4.57
C ALA A 133 -11.45 -7.85 3.28
N GLY A 134 -12.12 -6.70 3.33
CA GLY A 134 -12.77 -6.06 2.18
C GLY A 134 -11.81 -5.71 1.04
N ILE A 135 -10.53 -5.42 1.29
CA ILE A 135 -9.54 -5.22 0.21
C ILE A 135 -8.86 -6.53 -0.22
N LEU A 136 -8.94 -7.59 0.58
CA LEU A 136 -8.27 -8.87 0.32
C LEU A 136 -9.12 -9.78 -0.59
N GLN A 137 -9.56 -9.21 -1.71
CA GLN A 137 -10.35 -9.87 -2.75
C GLN A 137 -9.96 -9.34 -4.14
N THR A 138 -10.40 -10.03 -5.19
CA THR A 138 -10.16 -9.63 -6.58
C THR A 138 -10.69 -8.22 -6.85
N PRO A 139 -9.93 -7.32 -7.53
CA PRO A 139 -8.67 -7.57 -8.26
C PRO A 139 -7.39 -7.36 -7.42
N PHE A 140 -7.49 -7.03 -6.14
CA PHE A 140 -6.32 -6.71 -5.30
C PHE A 140 -5.59 -7.96 -4.81
N PHE A 141 -6.34 -9.01 -4.47
CA PHE A 141 -5.77 -10.27 -4.00
C PHE A 141 -6.69 -11.45 -4.30
N ASP A 142 -6.11 -12.56 -4.75
CA ASP A 142 -6.81 -13.83 -4.87
C ASP A 142 -5.82 -14.99 -4.62
N ALA A 143 -6.18 -15.91 -3.73
CA ALA A 143 -5.33 -17.04 -3.38
C ALA A 143 -5.08 -18.01 -4.55
N ASN A 144 -5.89 -17.96 -5.60
CA ASN A 144 -5.88 -18.89 -6.72
C ASN A 144 -5.35 -18.28 -8.03
N ILE A 145 -5.06 -16.97 -8.09
CA ILE A 145 -4.44 -16.34 -9.26
C ILE A 145 -2.90 -16.42 -9.22
N PRO A 146 -2.22 -16.25 -10.38
CA PRO A 146 -0.77 -16.15 -10.44
C PRO A 146 -0.19 -15.20 -9.40
N ILE A 147 0.90 -15.63 -8.77
CA ILE A 147 1.53 -14.88 -7.68
C ILE A 147 2.06 -13.52 -8.15
N SER A 148 2.43 -13.39 -9.43
CA SER A 148 2.82 -12.14 -10.08
C SER A 148 1.75 -11.05 -9.97
N LEU A 149 0.48 -11.40 -10.23
CA LEU A 149 -0.66 -10.48 -10.10
C LEU A 149 -0.85 -10.04 -8.64
N ASN A 150 -0.80 -10.97 -7.69
CA ASN A 150 -0.92 -10.65 -6.27
C ASN A 150 0.18 -9.69 -5.79
N PHE A 151 1.45 -9.96 -6.14
CA PHE A 151 2.56 -9.05 -5.80
C PHE A 151 2.38 -7.67 -6.46
N GLY A 152 1.95 -7.63 -7.73
CA GLY A 152 1.73 -6.37 -8.45
C GLY A 152 0.59 -5.54 -7.86
N SER A 153 -0.55 -6.17 -7.57
CA SER A 153 -1.74 -5.51 -7.02
C SER A 153 -1.51 -4.99 -5.59
N ILE A 154 -0.89 -5.78 -4.73
CA ILE A 154 -0.62 -5.40 -3.31
C ILE A 154 0.46 -4.33 -3.20
N ALA A 155 1.34 -4.22 -4.20
CA ALA A 155 2.40 -3.21 -4.21
C ALA A 155 1.91 -1.78 -4.05
N SER A 156 0.71 -1.52 -4.59
CA SER A 156 0.03 -0.23 -4.51
C SER A 156 -0.35 0.18 -3.09
N ILE A 157 -0.28 -0.75 -2.13
CA ILE A 157 -0.88 -0.62 -0.81
C ILE A 157 0.16 -0.46 0.32
N ILE A 158 1.34 -1.08 0.18
CA ILE A 158 2.33 -1.20 1.29
C ILE A 158 3.25 0.03 1.43
N GLY A 159 3.34 0.90 0.42
CA GLY A 159 4.40 1.91 0.33
C GLY A 159 4.30 3.18 1.19
N ARG A 160 3.41 3.28 2.19
CA ARG A 160 3.08 4.60 2.79
C ARG A 160 4.23 5.28 3.56
N ASN A 161 4.32 6.61 3.46
CA ASN A 161 5.35 7.42 4.11
C ASN A 161 4.95 7.80 5.54
N GLY A 162 5.91 7.72 6.47
CA GLY A 162 5.77 8.20 7.85
C GLY A 162 7.10 8.63 8.43
N ARG A 163 7.99 9.20 7.61
CA ARG A 163 9.40 9.44 7.97
C ARG A 163 9.63 10.20 9.28
N TYR A 164 8.68 11.03 9.71
CA TYR A 164 8.80 11.82 10.94
C TYR A 164 8.45 11.05 12.22
N PHE A 165 7.93 9.83 12.09
CA PHE A 165 7.60 8.97 13.23
C PHE A 165 8.67 7.90 13.39
N ASP A 166 9.13 7.65 14.61
CA ASP A 166 10.07 6.58 14.92
C ASP A 166 9.40 5.19 14.91
N GLY A 167 10.17 4.13 15.21
CA GLY A 167 9.66 2.75 15.24
C GLY A 167 8.58 2.48 16.30
N TYR A 168 8.48 3.35 17.31
CA TYR A 168 7.47 3.28 18.38
C TYR A 168 6.22 4.11 18.05
N GLY A 169 6.21 4.84 16.93
CA GLY A 169 5.12 5.72 16.54
C GLY A 169 5.13 7.09 17.21
N ASN A 170 6.27 7.52 17.77
CA ASN A 170 6.39 8.88 18.29
C ASN A 170 6.87 9.84 17.20
N LEU A 171 6.33 11.06 17.18
CA LEU A 171 6.86 12.13 16.34
C LEU A 171 8.25 12.52 16.86
N ASN A 172 9.30 12.08 16.18
CA ASN A 172 10.68 12.24 16.61
C ASN A 172 11.59 12.37 15.38
N ASN A 173 12.53 13.31 15.42
CA ASN A 173 13.50 13.44 14.34
C ASN A 173 14.65 12.44 14.53
N TRP A 174 14.52 11.27 13.92
CA TRP A 174 15.53 10.21 13.91
C TRP A 174 16.45 10.25 12.66
N TRP A 175 16.35 11.31 11.85
CA TRP A 175 17.15 11.48 10.64
C TRP A 175 18.34 12.39 10.89
N GLN A 176 19.51 11.98 10.44
CA GLN A 176 20.64 12.91 10.35
C GLN A 176 20.40 13.97 9.27
N LYS A 177 20.94 15.17 9.48
CA LYS A 177 20.72 16.33 8.61
C LYS A 177 21.08 16.05 7.14
N GLY A 178 22.16 15.28 6.90
CA GLY A 178 22.59 14.89 5.56
C GLY A 178 21.55 14.02 4.85
N SER A 179 21.11 12.94 5.50
CA SER A 179 20.06 12.06 4.97
C SER A 179 18.74 12.76 4.77
N ALA A 180 18.34 13.65 5.69
CA ALA A 180 17.12 14.44 5.56
C ALA A 180 17.17 15.34 4.31
N ARG A 181 18.29 16.04 4.09
CA ARG A 181 18.49 16.86 2.89
C ARG A 181 18.47 16.01 1.61
N SER A 182 19.18 14.89 1.59
CA SER A 182 19.20 14.00 0.42
C SER A 182 17.83 13.36 0.14
N PHE A 183 17.02 13.11 1.16
CA PHE A 183 15.62 12.73 0.98
C PHE A 183 14.84 13.85 0.27
N ASP A 184 14.94 15.09 0.77
CA ASP A 184 14.20 16.23 0.23
C ASP A 184 14.62 16.53 -1.23
N GLU A 185 15.92 16.44 -1.56
CA GLU A 185 16.44 16.57 -2.93
C GLU A 185 15.86 15.52 -3.89
N ARG A 186 15.70 14.28 -3.42
CA ARG A 186 15.10 13.20 -4.22
C ARG A 186 13.59 13.33 -4.31
N ALA A 187 12.94 13.80 -3.25
CA ALA A 187 11.51 14.10 -3.22
C ALA A 187 11.16 15.20 -4.24
N GLN A 188 12.04 16.19 -4.43
CA GLN A 188 11.86 17.22 -5.45
C GLN A 188 11.68 16.64 -6.86
N CYS A 189 12.37 15.54 -7.19
CA CYS A 189 12.17 14.86 -8.49
C CYS A 189 10.70 14.45 -8.69
N PHE A 190 10.05 13.90 -7.65
CA PHE A 190 8.65 13.50 -7.71
C PHE A 190 7.72 14.70 -7.82
N ILE A 191 8.00 15.79 -7.10
CA ILE A 191 7.25 17.05 -7.23
C ILE A 191 7.30 17.52 -8.68
N ASP A 192 8.50 17.60 -9.26
CA ASP A 192 8.70 18.05 -10.63
C ASP A 192 7.99 17.16 -11.63
N GLN A 193 8.13 15.83 -11.50
CA GLN A 193 7.52 14.85 -12.39
C GLN A 193 5.99 14.94 -12.37
N TYR A 194 5.37 14.89 -11.18
CA TYR A 194 3.93 14.82 -11.07
C TYR A 194 3.27 16.18 -11.38
N THR A 195 3.98 17.29 -11.19
CA THR A 195 3.51 18.63 -11.59
C THR A 195 3.37 18.76 -13.11
N GLN A 196 4.11 17.97 -13.91
CA GLN A 196 3.96 18.00 -15.37
C GLN A 196 2.68 17.33 -15.88
N TYR A 197 2.05 16.48 -15.07
CA TYR A 197 0.81 15.79 -15.44
C TYR A 197 -0.41 16.71 -15.37
N ARG A 198 -1.41 16.45 -16.22
CA ARG A 198 -2.59 17.30 -16.37
C ARG A 198 -3.90 16.52 -16.42
N ILE A 199 -4.93 17.06 -15.79
CA ILE A 199 -6.32 16.63 -15.94
C ILE A 199 -7.08 17.79 -16.58
N GLY A 200 -7.56 17.59 -17.81
CA GLY A 200 -8.01 18.69 -18.65
C GLY A 200 -6.89 19.71 -18.83
N ASN A 201 -7.16 20.97 -18.49
CA ASN A 201 -6.21 22.07 -18.62
C ASN A 201 -5.44 22.38 -17.33
N LYS A 202 -5.63 21.62 -16.25
CA LYS A 202 -5.00 21.90 -14.94
C LYS A 202 -3.86 20.92 -14.65
N HIS A 203 -2.78 21.43 -14.06
CA HIS A 203 -1.68 20.60 -13.58
C HIS A 203 -2.04 19.93 -12.26
N ILE A 204 -1.51 18.73 -12.03
CA ILE A 204 -1.55 18.09 -10.72
C ILE A 204 -0.61 18.84 -9.78
N ASN A 205 -1.00 18.99 -8.52
CA ASN A 205 -0.11 19.52 -7.50
C ASN A 205 0.85 18.41 -7.02
N GLY A 206 2.08 18.41 -7.54
CA GLY A 206 3.09 17.41 -7.19
C GLY A 206 3.53 17.45 -5.73
N LEU A 207 3.40 18.61 -5.06
CA LEU A 207 3.69 18.75 -3.62
C LEU A 207 2.56 18.17 -2.78
N LEU A 208 1.30 18.46 -3.12
CA LEU A 208 0.12 17.90 -2.43
C LEU A 208 0.10 16.37 -2.48
N THR A 209 0.53 15.81 -3.62
CA THR A 209 0.48 14.36 -3.87
C THR A 209 1.78 13.64 -3.51
N LEU A 210 2.78 14.36 -2.98
CA LEU A 210 4.15 13.88 -2.85
C LEU A 210 4.27 12.59 -2.04
N ASP A 211 3.67 12.53 -0.86
CA ASP A 211 3.81 11.38 0.04
C ASP A 211 3.25 10.10 -0.58
N GLU A 212 2.10 10.18 -1.25
CA GLU A 212 1.47 9.05 -1.93
C GLU A 212 2.21 8.70 -3.23
N ASN A 213 2.79 9.67 -3.95
CA ASN A 213 3.62 9.40 -5.12
C ASN A 213 4.92 8.67 -4.74
N ILE A 214 5.58 9.09 -3.66
CA ILE A 214 6.75 8.39 -3.09
C ILE A 214 6.35 6.98 -2.68
N ALA A 215 5.16 6.84 -2.09
CA ALA A 215 4.63 5.56 -1.64
C ALA A 215 4.38 4.59 -2.79
N ASP A 216 3.70 5.01 -3.85
CA ASP A 216 3.43 4.18 -5.02
C ASP A 216 4.74 3.68 -5.66
N ASN A 217 5.70 4.59 -5.83
CA ASN A 217 6.97 4.27 -6.47
C ASN A 217 7.83 3.34 -5.61
N GLY A 218 7.91 3.61 -4.30
CA GLY A 218 8.63 2.78 -3.35
C GLY A 218 7.99 1.39 -3.21
N GLY A 219 6.69 1.36 -2.96
CA GLY A 219 5.91 0.13 -2.81
C GLY A 219 5.98 -0.77 -4.04
N LEU A 220 5.84 -0.20 -5.24
CA LEU A 220 5.95 -0.95 -6.49
C LEU A 220 7.33 -1.58 -6.70
N ARG A 221 8.39 -0.83 -6.43
CA ARG A 221 9.77 -1.33 -6.56
C ARG A 221 10.09 -2.41 -5.52
N ILE A 222 9.67 -2.22 -4.27
CA ILE A 222 9.89 -3.21 -3.20
C ILE A 222 9.10 -4.48 -3.49
N ALA A 223 7.84 -4.37 -3.91
CA ALA A 223 7.04 -5.53 -4.27
C ALA A 223 7.62 -6.29 -5.48
N TYR A 224 8.15 -5.59 -6.49
CA TYR A 224 8.82 -6.25 -7.61
C TYR A 224 10.09 -6.98 -7.15
N ALA A 225 10.92 -6.35 -6.32
CA ALA A 225 12.10 -6.99 -5.75
C ALA A 225 11.72 -8.21 -4.88
N ALA A 226 10.65 -8.11 -4.09
CA ALA A 226 10.12 -9.19 -3.27
C ALA A 226 9.56 -10.34 -4.12
N TYR A 227 8.88 -10.03 -5.22
CA TYR A 227 8.45 -11.01 -6.21
C TYR A 227 9.64 -11.78 -6.81
N LYS A 228 10.68 -11.07 -7.26
CA LYS A 228 11.89 -11.72 -7.81
C LYS A 228 12.61 -12.58 -6.75
N ARG A 229 12.66 -12.12 -5.51
CA ARG A 229 13.19 -12.87 -4.37
C ARG A 229 12.37 -14.12 -4.06
N TYR A 230 11.05 -14.01 -4.05
CA TYR A 230 10.11 -15.12 -3.87
C TYR A 230 10.36 -16.19 -4.94
N LEU A 231 10.43 -15.80 -6.22
CA LEU A 231 10.73 -16.73 -7.30
C LEU A 231 12.08 -17.45 -7.10
N LYS A 232 13.10 -16.72 -6.64
CA LYS A 232 14.43 -17.29 -6.39
C LYS A 232 14.40 -18.33 -5.27
N ARG A 233 13.74 -18.01 -4.14
CA ARG A 233 13.66 -18.87 -2.95
C ARG A 233 12.90 -20.17 -3.21
N HIS A 234 11.81 -20.08 -3.96
CA HIS A 234 11.00 -21.25 -4.29
C HIS A 234 11.52 -22.03 -5.51
N HIS A 235 12.76 -21.77 -5.97
CA HIS A 235 13.37 -22.39 -7.16
C HIS A 235 12.56 -22.24 -8.45
N LEU A 236 11.69 -21.23 -8.50
CA LEU A 236 10.81 -20.86 -9.62
C LEU A 236 11.56 -20.05 -10.70
N LEU A 237 12.87 -19.87 -10.55
CA LEU A 237 13.76 -19.30 -11.57
C LEU A 237 14.62 -20.37 -12.27
N SER A 238 14.47 -21.65 -11.95
CA SER A 238 15.20 -22.72 -12.64
C SER A 238 14.78 -22.79 -14.11
N ILE A 239 15.73 -23.10 -15.01
CA ILE A 239 15.46 -23.21 -16.46
C ILE A 239 14.34 -24.23 -16.73
N THR A 240 14.29 -25.31 -15.94
CA THR A 240 13.25 -26.34 -16.01
C THR A 240 11.88 -25.79 -15.63
N TYR A 241 11.78 -25.06 -14.51
CA TYR A 241 10.53 -24.43 -14.10
C TYR A 241 10.09 -23.37 -15.10
N LEU A 242 11.00 -22.49 -15.56
CA LEU A 242 10.67 -21.43 -16.53
C LEU A 242 10.16 -22.01 -17.86
N LYS A 243 10.74 -23.12 -18.35
CA LYS A 243 10.23 -23.81 -19.56
C LYS A 243 8.84 -24.43 -19.37
N HIS A 244 8.56 -25.01 -18.20
CA HIS A 244 7.22 -25.53 -17.87
C HIS A 244 6.20 -24.43 -17.56
N HIS A 245 6.61 -23.33 -16.94
CA HIS A 245 5.72 -22.20 -16.63
C HIS A 245 5.44 -21.29 -17.82
N GLN A 246 6.34 -21.23 -18.80
CA GLN A 246 6.04 -20.63 -20.09
C GLN A 246 4.93 -21.40 -20.85
N GLN A 247 4.62 -22.64 -20.43
CA GLN A 247 3.45 -23.42 -20.88
C GLN A 247 2.22 -23.25 -19.97
N GLN A 248 2.35 -22.58 -18.81
CA GLN A 248 1.27 -22.25 -17.86
C GLN A 248 0.98 -20.74 -17.81
N LEU A 249 1.25 -20.02 -18.91
CA LEU A 249 0.77 -18.65 -19.06
C LEU A 249 -0.75 -18.62 -18.89
N LEU A 250 -1.27 -17.50 -18.38
CA LEU A 250 -2.72 -17.33 -18.28
C LEU A 250 -3.37 -17.58 -19.66
N PRO A 251 -4.31 -18.53 -19.76
CA PRO A 251 -4.91 -18.87 -21.04
C PRO A 251 -5.59 -17.63 -21.64
N GLY A 252 -5.37 -17.39 -22.93
CA GLY A 252 -5.92 -16.24 -23.64
C GLY A 252 -5.14 -14.92 -23.45
N VAL A 253 -4.06 -14.90 -22.67
CA VAL A 253 -3.21 -13.72 -22.46
C VAL A 253 -1.75 -14.05 -22.81
N ASN A 254 -1.24 -13.47 -23.89
CA ASN A 254 0.15 -13.66 -24.31
C ASN A 254 1.11 -12.70 -23.57
N LEU A 255 1.11 -12.76 -22.23
CA LEU A 255 1.97 -11.95 -21.37
C LEU A 255 2.77 -12.84 -20.42
N THR A 256 4.01 -12.48 -20.17
CA THR A 256 4.87 -13.16 -19.17
C THR A 256 4.43 -12.81 -17.75
N ASP A 257 4.85 -13.60 -16.75
CA ASP A 257 4.57 -13.28 -15.35
C ASP A 257 5.12 -11.91 -14.91
N GLU A 258 6.28 -11.49 -15.45
CA GLU A 258 6.82 -10.15 -15.18
C GLU A 258 5.92 -9.05 -15.76
N GLN A 259 5.35 -9.26 -16.95
CA GLN A 259 4.38 -8.34 -17.53
C GLN A 259 3.08 -8.35 -16.73
N LEU A 260 2.61 -9.54 -16.29
CA LEU A 260 1.43 -9.69 -15.45
C LEU A 260 1.57 -8.97 -14.11
N PHE A 261 2.76 -8.93 -13.51
CA PHE A 261 3.00 -8.11 -12.31
C PHE A 261 2.62 -6.63 -12.55
N PHE A 262 3.13 -6.03 -13.63
CA PHE A 262 2.84 -4.63 -13.94
C PHE A 262 1.40 -4.40 -14.38
N ILE A 263 0.78 -5.37 -15.07
CA ILE A 263 -0.64 -5.33 -15.41
C ILE A 263 -1.52 -5.42 -14.15
N GLY A 264 -1.20 -6.31 -13.21
CA GLY A 264 -1.90 -6.42 -11.92
C GLY A 264 -1.88 -5.09 -11.18
N PHE A 265 -0.70 -4.47 -11.06
CA PHE A 265 -0.58 -3.12 -10.51
C PHE A 265 -1.46 -2.10 -11.26
N ALA A 266 -1.35 -2.02 -12.59
CA ALA A 266 -2.09 -1.03 -13.36
C ALA A 266 -3.62 -1.21 -13.29
N GLN A 267 -4.10 -2.45 -13.27
CA GLN A 267 -5.52 -2.76 -13.27
C GLN A 267 -6.22 -2.39 -11.97
N THR A 268 -5.52 -2.39 -10.83
CA THR A 268 -6.09 -1.91 -9.55
C THR A 268 -6.48 -0.42 -9.59
N TRP A 269 -5.93 0.34 -10.54
CA TRP A 269 -6.16 1.77 -10.70
C TRP A 269 -7.08 2.13 -11.87
N CYS A 270 -7.66 1.14 -12.54
CA CYS A 270 -8.66 1.38 -13.58
C CYS A 270 -9.86 2.13 -12.99
N THR A 271 -10.06 3.38 -13.41
CA THR A 271 -11.16 4.22 -12.94
C THR A 271 -11.70 5.10 -14.06
N LYS A 272 -12.96 5.53 -13.91
CA LYS A 272 -13.57 6.57 -14.73
C LYS A 272 -14.33 7.52 -13.80
N THR A 273 -13.95 8.78 -13.81
CA THR A 273 -14.53 9.83 -12.96
C THR A 273 -15.12 10.93 -13.82
N THR A 274 -16.12 11.66 -13.31
CA THR A 274 -16.64 12.85 -14.01
C THR A 274 -15.59 13.97 -14.01
N PRO A 275 -15.64 14.90 -14.98
CA PRO A 275 -14.74 16.06 -14.99
C PRO A 275 -14.82 16.90 -13.72
N GLU A 276 -15.99 17.04 -13.10
CA GLU A 276 -16.21 17.82 -11.88
C GLU A 276 -15.50 17.16 -10.69
N MET A 277 -15.69 15.85 -10.51
CA MET A 277 -15.00 15.09 -9.46
C MET A 277 -13.49 15.12 -9.66
N ALA A 278 -13.02 14.95 -10.90
CA ALA A 278 -11.59 14.99 -11.21
C ALA A 278 -11.00 16.38 -10.92
N ASN A 279 -11.73 17.46 -11.22
CA ASN A 279 -11.32 18.83 -10.90
C ASN A 279 -11.30 19.12 -9.39
N ALA A 280 -12.28 18.60 -8.64
CA ALA A 280 -12.32 18.75 -7.19
C ALA A 280 -11.15 18.02 -6.52
N ALA A 281 -10.87 16.78 -6.96
CA ALA A 281 -9.78 15.96 -6.45
C ALA A 281 -8.40 16.62 -6.63
N LEU A 282 -8.16 17.39 -7.70
CA LEU A 282 -6.90 18.12 -7.90
C LEU A 282 -6.54 19.09 -6.75
N VAL A 283 -7.52 19.52 -5.95
CA VAL A 283 -7.33 20.49 -4.86
C VAL A 283 -7.34 19.82 -3.49
N THR A 284 -8.14 18.76 -3.32
CA THR A 284 -8.40 18.17 -1.99
C THR A 284 -7.78 16.81 -1.78
N ASP A 285 -7.51 16.05 -2.85
CA ASP A 285 -7.00 14.69 -2.75
C ASP A 285 -5.48 14.68 -2.66
N THR A 286 -4.94 14.01 -1.65
CA THR A 286 -3.50 13.79 -1.48
C THR A 286 -2.97 12.68 -2.38
N HIS A 287 -3.83 11.98 -3.10
CA HIS A 287 -3.43 10.99 -4.10
C HIS A 287 -3.42 11.63 -5.48
N ALA A 288 -2.39 11.32 -6.28
CA ALA A 288 -2.46 11.62 -7.71
C ALA A 288 -3.64 10.87 -8.35
N HIS A 289 -4.22 11.45 -9.40
CA HIS A 289 -5.29 10.80 -10.15
C HIS A 289 -4.84 9.39 -10.59
N PRO A 290 -5.67 8.32 -10.49
CA PRO A 290 -5.21 6.94 -10.66
C PRO A 290 -4.43 6.64 -11.95
N LYS A 291 -4.83 7.24 -13.07
CA LYS A 291 -4.05 7.25 -14.34
C LYS A 291 -2.56 7.60 -14.13
N TYR A 292 -2.27 8.61 -13.33
CA TYR A 292 -0.92 9.11 -13.07
C TYR A 292 -0.21 8.38 -11.93
N ARG A 293 -0.96 7.71 -11.02
CA ARG A 293 -0.36 6.70 -10.13
C ARG A 293 0.28 5.57 -10.94
N VAL A 294 -0.41 5.11 -12.00
CA VAL A 294 0.11 4.10 -12.94
C VAL A 294 1.27 4.65 -13.76
N ILE A 295 1.04 5.72 -14.53
CA ILE A 295 2.04 6.26 -15.46
C ILE A 295 3.28 6.74 -14.72
N GLY A 296 3.13 7.49 -13.63
CA GLY A 296 4.24 8.04 -12.86
C GLY A 296 5.14 6.95 -12.28
N SER A 297 4.53 5.93 -11.66
CA SER A 297 5.26 4.82 -11.05
C SER A 297 5.98 3.94 -12.05
N LEU A 298 5.29 3.52 -13.12
CA LEU A 298 5.88 2.64 -14.14
C LEU A 298 6.97 3.35 -14.96
N SER A 299 6.83 4.64 -15.21
CA SER A 299 7.85 5.43 -15.91
C SER A 299 9.18 5.48 -15.13
N ASN A 300 9.12 5.40 -13.80
CA ASN A 300 10.29 5.39 -12.93
C ASN A 300 10.93 4.00 -12.77
N MET A 301 10.37 2.93 -13.35
CA MET A 301 10.88 1.56 -13.21
C MET A 301 11.58 1.06 -14.49
N PRO A 302 12.91 0.88 -14.51
CA PRO A 302 13.61 0.36 -15.69
C PRO A 302 13.18 -1.07 -16.01
N GLU A 303 12.78 -1.83 -15.00
CA GLU A 303 12.26 -3.18 -15.12
C GLU A 303 10.96 -3.22 -15.93
N PHE A 304 10.07 -2.24 -15.76
CA PHE A 304 8.86 -2.10 -16.58
C PHE A 304 9.23 -1.85 -18.04
N SER A 305 10.09 -0.85 -18.29
CA SER A 305 10.53 -0.52 -19.65
C SER A 305 11.21 -1.71 -20.34
N LYS A 306 11.95 -2.53 -19.59
CA LYS A 306 12.57 -3.77 -20.09
C LYS A 306 11.53 -4.85 -20.40
N ALA A 307 10.59 -5.11 -19.49
CA ALA A 307 9.57 -6.14 -19.64
C ALA A 307 8.64 -5.88 -20.84
N PHE A 308 8.35 -4.62 -21.15
CA PHE A 308 7.53 -4.21 -22.30
C PHE A 308 8.34 -3.71 -23.50
N LYS A 309 9.68 -3.79 -23.44
CA LYS A 309 10.60 -3.35 -24.51
C LYS A 309 10.32 -1.90 -24.98
N CYS A 310 10.03 -1.01 -24.04
CA CYS A 310 9.75 0.39 -24.33
C CYS A 310 11.01 1.09 -24.90
N PRO A 311 10.93 1.78 -26.06
CA PRO A 311 12.07 2.53 -26.60
C PRO A 311 12.57 3.60 -25.63
N LYS A 312 13.88 3.86 -25.62
CA LYS A 312 14.47 4.95 -24.81
C LYS A 312 13.86 6.30 -25.22
N GLY A 313 13.45 7.10 -24.25
CA GLY A 313 12.81 8.40 -24.47
C GLY A 313 11.31 8.33 -24.81
N SER A 314 10.73 7.13 -24.92
CA SER A 314 9.27 7.00 -25.01
C SER A 314 8.58 7.49 -23.72
N PRO A 315 7.28 7.86 -23.76
CA PRO A 315 6.59 8.38 -22.58
C PRO A 315 6.67 7.50 -21.32
N MET A 316 6.79 6.17 -21.49
CA MET A 316 6.91 5.20 -20.40
C MET A 316 8.35 4.69 -20.16
N ASN A 317 9.35 5.30 -20.82
CA ASN A 317 10.78 5.07 -20.61
C ASN A 317 11.54 6.40 -20.71
N PRO A 318 11.24 7.37 -19.82
CA PRO A 318 11.95 8.63 -19.78
C PRO A 318 13.41 8.43 -19.36
N GLU A 319 14.28 9.35 -19.78
CA GLU A 319 15.69 9.33 -19.39
C GLU A 319 15.88 9.68 -17.90
N LYS A 320 15.13 10.69 -17.42
CA LYS A 320 15.09 11.06 -16.00
C LYS A 320 14.06 10.21 -15.28
N ARG A 321 14.48 9.52 -14.22
CA ARG A 321 13.64 8.65 -13.38
C ARG A 321 13.81 9.05 -11.92
N CYS A 322 12.71 9.15 -11.19
CA CYS A 322 12.73 9.48 -9.77
C CYS A 322 12.84 8.21 -8.91
N GLN A 323 13.62 8.27 -7.83
CA GLN A 323 13.89 7.13 -6.95
C GLN A 323 14.36 7.60 -5.58
N ILE A 324 13.73 7.05 -4.53
CA ILE A 324 14.13 7.24 -3.12
C ILE A 324 14.45 5.88 -2.51
N TRP A 325 13.44 5.01 -2.45
CA TRP A 325 13.53 3.71 -1.80
C TRP A 325 14.02 2.67 -2.83
N LEU A 326 15.06 1.91 -2.47
CA LEU A 326 15.82 0.95 -3.28
C LEU A 326 16.79 1.53 -4.31
N ASP A 327 18.09 1.32 -4.08
CA ASP A 327 19.12 1.38 -5.12
C ASP A 327 19.40 -0.04 -5.63
N VAL A 328 18.85 -0.40 -6.78
CA VAL A 328 19.32 -1.60 -7.50
C VAL A 328 20.68 -1.21 -8.09
N LYS A 329 21.75 -1.87 -7.65
CA LYS A 329 23.07 -1.72 -8.30
C LYS A 329 22.87 -1.87 -9.81
N ARG A 330 23.22 -0.82 -10.55
CA ARG A 330 23.21 -0.83 -12.02
C ARG A 330 24.14 -1.89 -12.57
#